data_AF-A0A821LH27-F1
#
_entry.id   AF-A0A821LH27-F1
#
_cell.length_a   1.000
_cell.length_b   1.000
_cell.length_c   1.000
_cell.angle_alpha   90.00
_cell.angle_beta   90.00
_cell.angle_gamma   90.00
#
_symmetry.space_group_name_H-M   'P 1'
#
loop_
_entity.id
_entity.type
_entity.pdbx_description
1 polymer ?
#
loop_
_entity_poly.entity_id
_entity_poly.type
_entity_poly.pdbx_seq_one_letter_code
_entity_poly.pdbx_strand_id
1 'polypeptide(L)'
;DACSPLPSETESLSEKIVLIRLGNCWIWEQLDNLKKIGAKYVMFYISADSTDYWDSFDETIVGVVSKQQGITWLSYLKQGLSVKLYFSSNPPPGVVDWPNTDTGGKISKFSSWYPTNDLNVKPEIAAPGGNILSTYPSNMGAYAVLSGTSMATPYIAGVLALYLHAKGFQEKVNSLVLRDILITTATPVFFNDGWINYSDLAPVAQQ
;
A
#
# COMPACT_ATOMS: atom_id res chain seq x y z
N ASP A 1 -18.42 -13.01 -4.46
CA ASP A 1 -17.17 -12.24 -4.61
C ASP A 1 -16.62 -12.30 -6.04
N ALA A 2 -17.33 -12.89 -7.02
CA ALA A 2 -16.88 -12.98 -8.41
C ALA A 2 -15.55 -13.72 -8.64
N CYS A 3 -15.02 -14.44 -7.64
CA CYS A 3 -13.93 -15.39 -7.88
C CYS A 3 -14.36 -16.57 -8.76
N SER A 4 -15.66 -16.78 -8.91
CA SER A 4 -16.26 -17.68 -9.88
C SER A 4 -17.25 -16.91 -10.77
N PRO A 5 -17.58 -17.44 -11.97
CA PRO A 5 -18.58 -16.85 -12.83
C PRO A 5 -19.88 -16.57 -12.09
N LEU A 6 -20.50 -15.41 -12.34
CA LEU A 6 -21.82 -15.10 -11.80
C LEU A 6 -22.89 -15.95 -12.50
N PRO A 7 -24.03 -16.24 -11.83
CA PRO A 7 -25.13 -16.98 -12.43
C PRO A 7 -25.57 -16.39 -13.77
N SER A 8 -25.95 -17.24 -14.73
CA SER A 8 -26.37 -16.83 -16.08
C SER A 8 -27.57 -15.89 -16.09
N GLU A 9 -28.39 -15.93 -15.06
CA GLU A 9 -29.59 -15.08 -14.91
C GLU A 9 -29.26 -13.69 -14.36
N THR A 10 -27.99 -13.39 -14.08
CA THR A 10 -27.59 -12.09 -13.54
C THR A 10 -27.85 -10.99 -14.58
N GLU A 11 -28.66 -10.00 -14.21
CA GLU A 11 -28.89 -8.81 -15.04
C GLU A 11 -27.58 -8.10 -15.39
N SER A 12 -27.57 -7.44 -16.55
CA SER A 12 -26.45 -6.58 -16.94
C SER A 12 -26.14 -5.53 -15.86
N LEU A 13 -24.86 -5.35 -15.59
CA LEU A 13 -24.33 -4.34 -14.65
C LEU A 13 -23.71 -3.14 -15.38
N SER A 14 -23.99 -2.97 -16.68
CA SER A 14 -23.39 -1.93 -17.53
C SER A 14 -23.69 -0.49 -17.12
N GLU A 15 -24.79 -0.26 -16.42
CA GLU A 15 -25.21 1.07 -15.94
C GLU A 15 -25.07 1.20 -14.41
N LYS A 16 -24.40 0.24 -13.76
CA LYS A 16 -24.28 0.18 -12.30
C LYS A 16 -22.80 0.25 -11.89
N ILE A 17 -22.55 0.80 -10.70
CA ILE A 17 -21.27 0.63 -10.01
C ILE A 17 -21.38 -0.65 -9.18
N VAL A 18 -20.52 -1.63 -9.44
CA VAL A 18 -20.57 -2.92 -8.77
C VAL A 18 -19.81 -2.84 -7.45
N LEU A 19 -20.52 -2.89 -6.33
CA LEU A 19 -19.92 -3.03 -5.01
C LEU A 19 -19.58 -4.50 -4.74
N ILE A 20 -18.30 -4.80 -4.51
CA ILE A 20 -17.85 -6.18 -4.28
C ILE A 20 -16.75 -6.26 -3.23
N ARG A 21 -16.70 -7.37 -2.50
CA ARG A 21 -15.58 -7.64 -1.59
C ARG A 21 -14.37 -8.03 -2.41
N LEU A 22 -13.17 -7.61 -1.99
CA LEU A 22 -11.97 -8.28 -2.47
C LEU A 22 -11.99 -9.76 -2.05
N GLY A 23 -11.85 -10.64 -3.04
CA GLY A 23 -11.88 -12.08 -2.86
C GLY A 23 -10.52 -12.63 -2.44
N ASN A 24 -10.45 -13.95 -2.27
CA ASN A 24 -9.19 -14.66 -2.03
C ASN A 24 -8.53 -15.13 -3.35
N CYS A 25 -9.01 -14.60 -4.48
CA CYS A 25 -8.53 -14.88 -5.83
C CYS A 25 -7.79 -13.65 -6.39
N TRP A 26 -7.16 -13.79 -7.54
CA TRP A 26 -6.55 -12.63 -8.21
C TRP A 26 -7.62 -11.60 -8.59
N ILE A 27 -7.32 -10.31 -8.41
CA ILE A 27 -8.26 -9.23 -8.72
C ILE A 27 -8.74 -9.29 -10.19
N TRP A 28 -7.86 -9.71 -11.10
CA TRP A 28 -8.18 -9.90 -12.52
C TRP A 28 -9.27 -10.96 -12.75
N GLU A 29 -9.30 -12.02 -11.96
CA GLU A 29 -10.33 -13.06 -12.06
C GLU A 29 -11.71 -12.49 -11.67
N GLN A 30 -11.77 -11.69 -10.60
CA GLN A 30 -13.00 -10.98 -10.23
C GLN A 30 -13.45 -10.02 -11.33
N LEU A 31 -12.51 -9.25 -11.88
CA LEU A 31 -12.80 -8.28 -12.94
C LEU A 31 -13.27 -8.97 -14.22
N ASP A 32 -12.62 -10.04 -14.67
CA ASP A 32 -13.00 -10.75 -15.89
C ASP A 32 -14.38 -11.39 -15.78
N ASN A 33 -14.77 -11.89 -14.60
CA ASN A 33 -16.12 -12.40 -14.38
C ASN A 33 -17.17 -11.28 -14.36
N LEU A 34 -16.84 -10.11 -13.83
CA LEU A 34 -17.72 -8.94 -13.84
C LEU A 34 -17.87 -8.32 -15.24
N LYS A 35 -16.80 -8.29 -16.04
CA LYS A 35 -16.83 -7.81 -17.44
C LYS A 35 -17.80 -8.62 -18.30
N LYS A 36 -17.89 -9.94 -18.09
CA LYS A 36 -18.81 -10.83 -18.82
C LYS A 36 -20.29 -10.44 -18.68
N ILE A 37 -20.65 -9.75 -17.60
CA ILE A 37 -22.00 -9.22 -17.35
C ILE A 37 -22.07 -7.69 -17.53
N GLY A 38 -21.10 -7.12 -18.25
CA GLY A 38 -21.10 -5.72 -18.69
C GLY A 38 -20.59 -4.71 -17.66
N ALA A 39 -20.05 -5.13 -16.51
CA ALA A 39 -19.57 -4.19 -15.50
C ALA A 39 -18.40 -3.33 -16.02
N LYS A 40 -18.55 -2.01 -15.91
CA LYS A 40 -17.53 -1.00 -16.29
C LYS A 40 -16.88 -0.30 -15.10
N TYR A 41 -17.62 -0.22 -13.99
CA TYR A 41 -17.21 0.46 -12.77
C TYR A 41 -17.32 -0.52 -11.61
N VAL A 42 -16.21 -0.75 -10.91
CA VAL A 42 -16.15 -1.69 -9.79
C VAL A 42 -15.62 -0.97 -8.56
N MET A 43 -16.32 -1.15 -7.44
CA MET A 43 -15.93 -0.61 -6.15
C MET A 43 -15.61 -1.77 -5.22
N PHE A 44 -14.33 -1.97 -4.94
CA PHE A 44 -13.90 -2.97 -3.98
C PHE A 44 -14.00 -2.43 -2.56
N TYR A 45 -14.54 -3.22 -1.65
CA TYR A 45 -14.27 -3.04 -0.23
C TYR A 45 -13.29 -4.10 0.25
N ILE A 46 -12.18 -3.63 0.79
CA ILE A 46 -11.05 -4.45 1.25
C ILE A 46 -11.28 -5.00 2.66
N SER A 47 -10.41 -5.91 3.11
CA SER A 47 -10.37 -6.29 4.52
C SER A 47 -10.01 -5.09 5.40
N ALA A 48 -10.28 -5.16 6.70
CA ALA A 48 -10.03 -4.04 7.62
C ALA A 48 -8.54 -3.64 7.66
N ASP A 49 -7.66 -4.53 7.24
CA ASP A 49 -6.22 -4.44 7.45
C ASP A 49 -5.45 -4.07 6.17
N SER A 50 -6.09 -4.09 5.00
CA SER A 50 -5.44 -3.77 3.73
C SER A 50 -5.37 -2.26 3.51
N THR A 51 -4.26 -1.82 2.93
CA THR A 51 -4.03 -0.46 2.46
C THR A 51 -3.86 -0.41 0.94
N ASP A 52 -4.23 -1.50 0.26
CA ASP A 52 -3.99 -1.60 -1.17
C ASP A 52 -4.86 -0.60 -1.93
N TYR A 53 -4.21 0.10 -2.84
CA TYR A 53 -4.84 1.06 -3.74
C TYR A 53 -4.73 0.55 -5.17
N TRP A 54 -5.85 0.56 -5.89
CA TRP A 54 -5.91 0.22 -7.31
C TRP A 54 -6.74 1.29 -8.03
N ASP A 55 -6.24 1.81 -9.14
CA ASP A 55 -6.85 2.95 -9.85
C ASP A 55 -7.58 2.51 -11.13
N SER A 56 -6.94 1.70 -11.98
CA SER A 56 -7.55 1.22 -13.22
C SER A 56 -6.91 -0.06 -13.70
N PHE A 57 -7.74 -0.97 -14.18
CA PHE A 57 -7.32 -2.23 -14.74
C PHE A 57 -7.94 -2.37 -16.13
N ASP A 58 -7.14 -2.10 -17.17
CA ASP A 58 -7.58 -2.11 -18.56
C ASP A 58 -8.75 -1.13 -18.79
N GLU A 59 -9.88 -1.57 -19.36
CA GLU A 59 -11.08 -0.73 -19.57
C GLU A 59 -11.97 -0.59 -18.32
N THR A 60 -11.67 -1.30 -17.23
CA THR A 60 -12.47 -1.24 -16.00
C THR A 60 -11.93 -0.20 -15.04
N ILE A 61 -12.77 0.76 -14.67
CA ILE A 61 -12.44 1.76 -13.64
C ILE A 61 -12.73 1.14 -12.28
N VAL A 62 -11.70 1.17 -11.43
CA VAL A 62 -11.75 0.52 -10.12
C VAL A 62 -11.56 1.57 -9.03
N GLY A 63 -12.41 1.50 -8.02
CA GLY A 63 -12.23 2.23 -6.78
C GLY A 63 -12.10 1.28 -5.61
N VAL A 64 -11.47 1.75 -4.54
CA VAL A 64 -11.34 1.02 -3.29
C VAL A 64 -11.90 1.84 -2.14
N VAL A 65 -12.63 1.17 -1.25
CA VAL A 65 -13.08 1.73 0.02
C VAL A 65 -12.79 0.77 1.16
N SER A 66 -12.81 1.31 2.38
CA SER A 66 -12.64 0.50 3.58
C SER A 66 -13.73 -0.56 3.74
N LYS A 67 -13.40 -1.62 4.49
CA LYS A 67 -14.36 -2.66 4.89
C LYS A 67 -15.63 -2.04 5.50
N GLN A 68 -15.46 -1.07 6.39
CA GLN A 68 -16.57 -0.46 7.12
C GLN A 68 -17.48 0.34 6.18
N GLN A 69 -16.90 1.08 5.23
CA GLN A 69 -17.67 1.83 4.25
C GLN A 69 -18.44 0.89 3.31
N GLY A 70 -17.80 -0.18 2.84
CA GLY A 70 -18.44 -1.20 2.02
C GLY A 70 -19.59 -1.92 2.73
N ILE A 71 -19.41 -2.30 4.00
CA ILE A 71 -20.47 -2.90 4.81
C ILE A 71 -21.64 -1.92 4.99
N THR A 72 -21.35 -0.63 5.20
CA THR A 72 -22.38 0.41 5.35
C THR A 72 -23.21 0.53 4.07
N TRP A 73 -22.57 0.64 2.91
CA TRP A 73 -23.27 0.69 1.62
C TRP A 73 -24.07 -0.59 1.34
N LEU A 74 -23.49 -1.76 1.63
CA LEU A 74 -24.18 -3.03 1.49
C LEU A 74 -25.45 -3.08 2.37
N SER A 75 -25.40 -2.50 3.57
CA SER A 75 -26.57 -2.42 4.45
C SER A 75 -27.70 -1.58 3.87
N TYR A 76 -27.39 -0.49 3.17
CA TYR A 76 -28.38 0.35 2.48
C TYR A 76 -28.99 -0.39 1.29
N LEU A 77 -28.15 -1.04 0.47
CA LEU A 77 -28.62 -1.82 -0.68
C LEU A 77 -29.55 -2.96 -0.25
N LYS A 78 -29.27 -3.64 0.87
CA LYS A 78 -30.15 -4.68 1.44
C LYS A 78 -31.50 -4.16 1.90
N GLN A 79 -31.60 -2.87 2.22
CA GLN A 79 -32.87 -2.21 2.58
C GLN A 79 -33.65 -1.72 1.34
N GLY A 80 -33.17 -1.99 0.13
CA GLY A 80 -33.75 -1.48 -1.12
C GLY A 80 -33.44 -0.01 -1.38
N LEU A 81 -32.53 0.60 -0.60
CA LEU A 81 -32.09 1.97 -0.83
C LEU A 81 -31.07 2.01 -1.97
N SER A 82 -31.06 3.14 -2.69
CA SER A 82 -30.05 3.41 -3.72
C SER A 82 -28.87 4.16 -3.14
N VAL A 83 -27.65 3.67 -3.37
CA VAL A 83 -26.40 4.38 -3.06
C VAL A 83 -25.89 5.04 -4.34
N LYS A 84 -25.82 6.37 -4.34
CA LYS A 84 -25.27 7.15 -5.47
C LYS A 84 -23.90 7.68 -5.08
N LEU A 85 -22.89 7.40 -5.90
CA LEU A 85 -21.54 7.90 -5.73
C LEU A 85 -21.32 9.08 -6.66
N TYR A 86 -20.72 10.14 -6.14
CA TYR A 86 -20.39 11.35 -6.89
C TYR A 86 -18.87 11.51 -6.88
N PHE A 87 -18.27 11.42 -8.06
CA PHE A 87 -16.84 11.67 -8.25
C PHE A 87 -16.71 13.01 -8.98
N SER A 88 -16.06 13.98 -8.34
CA SER A 88 -15.75 15.25 -8.99
C SER A 88 -14.77 14.99 -10.13
N SER A 89 -15.00 15.62 -11.29
CA SER A 89 -14.02 15.66 -12.38
C SER A 89 -12.79 16.51 -12.04
N ASN A 90 -12.88 17.34 -11.01
CA ASN A 90 -11.79 18.15 -10.50
C ASN A 90 -11.85 18.13 -8.96
N PRO A 91 -11.44 17.02 -8.31
CA PRO A 91 -11.39 16.97 -6.86
C PRO A 91 -10.37 18.00 -6.36
N PRO A 92 -10.65 18.75 -5.27
CA PRO A 92 -9.63 19.60 -4.68
C PRO A 92 -8.41 18.74 -4.30
N PRO A 93 -7.18 19.23 -4.50
CA PRO A 93 -6.00 18.51 -4.02
C PRO A 93 -6.14 18.31 -2.51
N GLY A 94 -6.06 17.06 -2.07
CA GLY A 94 -6.24 16.68 -0.69
C GLY A 94 -5.44 15.42 -0.39
N VAL A 95 -4.75 15.44 0.74
CA VAL A 95 -4.17 14.24 1.32
C VAL A 95 -5.13 13.75 2.39
N VAL A 96 -5.48 12.48 2.33
CA VAL A 96 -6.22 11.81 3.40
C VAL A 96 -5.23 10.95 4.15
N ASP A 97 -5.10 11.19 5.45
CA ASP A 97 -4.28 10.35 6.31
C ASP A 97 -5.02 9.04 6.54
N TRP A 98 -4.40 7.94 6.08
CA TRP A 98 -4.91 6.59 6.29
C TRP A 98 -3.89 5.78 7.10
N PRO A 99 -4.26 5.26 8.29
CA PRO A 99 -3.36 4.42 9.07
C PRO A 99 -2.93 3.20 8.27
N ASN A 100 -1.62 2.92 8.23
CA ASN A 100 -1.13 1.65 7.71
C ASN A 100 -1.35 0.55 8.76
N THR A 101 -2.49 -0.11 8.67
CA THR A 101 -2.89 -1.22 9.55
C THR A 101 -2.16 -2.52 9.26
N ASP A 102 -1.53 -2.65 8.09
CA ASP A 102 -0.83 -3.86 7.70
C ASP A 102 0.52 -3.98 8.42
N THR A 103 1.43 -3.05 8.13
CA THR A 103 2.79 -3.04 8.69
C THR A 103 3.22 -1.66 9.18
N GLY A 104 2.29 -0.77 9.54
CA GLY A 104 2.64 0.56 10.06
C GLY A 104 3.57 0.46 11.28
N GLY A 105 4.70 1.18 11.21
CA GLY A 105 5.74 1.15 12.26
C GLY A 105 6.49 -0.16 12.39
N LYS A 106 6.36 -1.07 11.42
CA LYS A 106 7.00 -2.38 11.36
C LYS A 106 7.55 -2.62 9.96
N ILE A 107 8.31 -3.69 9.78
CA ILE A 107 8.86 -4.01 8.48
C ILE A 107 7.77 -4.55 7.55
N SER A 108 7.80 -4.10 6.29
CA SER A 108 6.85 -4.52 5.27
C SER A 108 7.06 -5.97 4.81
N LYS A 109 5.97 -6.64 4.46
CA LYS A 109 5.95 -8.05 4.01
C LYS A 109 6.85 -8.33 2.80
N PHE A 110 6.99 -7.34 1.91
CA PHE A 110 7.82 -7.42 0.70
C PHE A 110 9.32 -7.18 0.96
N SER A 111 9.68 -6.70 2.16
CA SER A 111 11.08 -6.43 2.48
C SER A 111 11.88 -7.72 2.35
N SER A 112 13.11 -7.63 1.84
CA SER A 112 14.00 -8.78 1.78
C SER A 112 14.77 -8.92 3.07
N TRP A 113 14.92 -10.16 3.53
CA TRP A 113 15.59 -10.50 4.79
C TRP A 113 16.45 -11.72 4.52
N TYR A 114 17.73 -11.66 4.81
CA TYR A 114 18.63 -12.80 4.69
C TYR A 114 20.00 -12.37 5.24
N PRO A 115 20.85 -13.26 5.77
CA PRO A 115 22.26 -13.03 5.56
C PRO A 115 22.53 -12.96 4.06
N THR A 116 23.43 -12.11 3.60
CA THR A 116 23.87 -12.17 2.19
C THR A 116 24.45 -13.55 1.89
N ASN A 117 24.65 -13.88 0.60
CA ASN A 117 25.31 -15.13 0.21
C ASN A 117 26.73 -15.28 0.83
N ASP A 118 27.34 -14.16 1.22
CA ASP A 118 28.64 -14.10 1.91
C ASP A 118 28.51 -14.08 3.45
N LEU A 119 27.34 -14.42 3.98
CA LEU A 119 27.04 -14.50 5.41
C LEU A 119 27.08 -13.15 6.17
N ASN A 120 26.95 -12.03 5.47
CA ASN A 120 26.85 -10.72 6.11
C ASN A 120 25.41 -10.45 6.59
N VAL A 121 25.26 -9.83 7.76
CA VAL A 121 23.94 -9.43 8.28
C VAL A 121 23.39 -8.27 7.44
N LYS A 122 22.23 -8.50 6.81
CA LYS A 122 21.47 -7.50 6.05
C LYS A 122 19.95 -7.69 6.26
N PRO A 123 19.12 -6.65 6.07
CA PRO A 123 19.48 -5.22 5.92
C PRO A 123 20.20 -4.63 7.14
N GLU A 124 20.79 -3.43 6.98
CA GLU A 124 21.50 -2.72 8.05
C GLU A 124 20.60 -1.76 8.84
N ILE A 125 19.56 -1.23 8.20
CA ILE A 125 18.62 -0.28 8.81
C ILE A 125 17.30 -0.30 8.03
N ALA A 126 16.20 -0.18 8.75
CA ALA A 126 14.88 0.05 8.18
C ALA A 126 14.50 1.53 8.12
N ALA A 127 13.65 1.88 7.16
CA ALA A 127 13.06 3.20 7.02
C ALA A 127 11.66 3.14 6.41
N PRO A 128 10.85 4.21 6.50
CA PRO A 128 9.55 4.27 5.85
C PRO A 128 9.64 3.99 4.35
N GLY A 129 9.06 2.87 3.92
CA GLY A 129 9.04 2.45 2.52
C GLY A 129 7.69 1.90 2.04
N GLY A 130 6.71 1.71 2.91
CA GLY A 130 5.36 1.28 2.56
C GLY A 130 4.38 2.46 2.52
N ASN A 131 3.55 2.52 1.47
CA ASN A 131 2.53 3.55 1.25
C ASN A 131 3.08 4.98 1.29
N ILE A 132 4.18 5.22 0.57
CA ILE A 132 4.84 6.52 0.52
C ILE A 132 4.23 7.36 -0.59
N LEU A 133 3.59 8.46 -0.21
CA LEU A 133 3.17 9.51 -1.14
C LEU A 133 4.39 10.29 -1.63
N SER A 134 4.59 10.34 -2.94
CA SER A 134 5.66 11.13 -3.56
C SER A 134 5.27 11.62 -4.95
N THR A 135 6.11 12.47 -5.53
CA THR A 135 5.95 12.97 -6.90
C THR A 135 6.03 11.82 -7.90
N TYR A 136 5.13 11.80 -8.88
CA TYR A 136 5.06 10.77 -9.91
C TYR A 136 4.92 11.39 -11.31
N PRO A 137 5.65 10.90 -12.31
CA PRO A 137 5.71 11.53 -13.62
C PRO A 137 4.57 11.04 -14.55
N SER A 138 3.30 11.05 -14.14
CA SER A 138 2.23 10.58 -15.05
C SER A 138 2.14 11.47 -16.30
N ASN A 139 2.28 12.79 -16.13
CA ASN A 139 2.79 13.74 -17.13
C ASN A 139 3.13 15.11 -16.49
N MET A 140 3.84 15.00 -15.35
CA MET A 140 4.68 16.01 -14.68
C MET A 140 4.00 17.08 -13.80
N GLY A 141 2.90 16.72 -13.15
CA GLY A 141 2.36 17.45 -12.01
C GLY A 141 1.58 16.55 -11.04
N ALA A 142 1.95 15.27 -10.95
CA ALA A 142 1.17 14.26 -10.26
C ALA A 142 1.90 13.66 -9.05
N TYR A 143 1.14 12.92 -8.28
CA TYR A 143 1.58 12.19 -7.11
C TYR A 143 1.09 10.75 -7.20
N ALA A 144 1.84 9.84 -6.59
CA ALA A 144 1.42 8.47 -6.41
C ALA A 144 1.83 7.99 -5.02
N VAL A 145 1.07 7.02 -4.50
CA VAL A 145 1.41 6.29 -3.28
C VAL A 145 2.01 4.96 -3.71
N LEU A 146 3.29 4.76 -3.41
CA LEU A 146 4.02 3.56 -3.80
C LEU A 146 4.70 2.91 -2.58
N SER A 147 4.96 1.61 -2.72
CA SER A 147 5.61 0.80 -1.68
C SER A 147 6.86 0.13 -2.24
N GLY A 148 7.95 0.15 -1.47
CA GLY A 148 9.20 -0.54 -1.79
C GLY A 148 10.39 -0.06 -0.96
N THR A 149 11.43 -0.90 -0.90
CA THR A 149 12.74 -0.49 -0.37
C THR A 149 13.37 0.63 -1.22
N SER A 150 12.97 0.75 -2.48
CA SER A 150 13.27 1.90 -3.34
C SER A 150 12.74 3.23 -2.80
N MET A 151 11.70 3.23 -1.95
CA MET A 151 11.18 4.42 -1.28
C MET A 151 11.85 4.65 0.08
N ALA A 152 12.23 3.58 0.79
CA ALA A 152 13.05 3.66 2.01
C ALA A 152 14.47 4.21 1.75
N THR A 153 15.06 3.86 0.61
CA THR A 153 16.41 4.28 0.21
C THR A 153 16.60 5.81 0.16
N PRO A 154 15.78 6.59 -0.59
CA PRO A 154 15.91 8.04 -0.62
C PRO A 154 15.58 8.70 0.72
N TYR A 155 14.77 8.07 1.59
CA TYR A 155 14.54 8.55 2.95
C TYR A 155 15.85 8.56 3.75
N ILE A 156 16.57 7.42 3.80
CA ILE A 156 17.87 7.33 4.48
C ILE A 156 18.91 8.24 3.84
N ALA A 157 18.93 8.36 2.51
CA ALA A 157 19.82 9.29 1.81
C ALA A 157 19.59 10.75 2.26
N GLY A 158 18.33 11.16 2.43
CA GLY A 158 17.95 12.48 2.95
C GLY A 158 18.39 12.68 4.41
N VAL A 159 18.19 11.69 5.27
CA VAL A 159 18.66 11.72 6.68
C VAL A 159 20.18 11.91 6.73
N LEU A 160 20.93 11.18 5.91
CA LEU A 160 22.39 11.33 5.83
C LEU A 160 22.80 12.69 5.30
N ALA A 161 22.11 13.23 4.30
CA ALA A 161 22.39 14.57 3.77
C ALA A 161 22.18 15.65 4.86
N LEU A 162 21.11 15.56 5.64
CA LEU A 162 20.84 16.47 6.76
C LEU A 162 21.90 16.32 7.87
N TYR A 163 22.29 15.09 8.19
CA TYR A 163 23.36 14.83 9.16
C TYR A 163 24.68 15.47 8.73
N LEU A 164 25.09 15.24 7.47
CA LEU A 164 26.32 15.82 6.91
C LEU A 164 26.26 17.35 6.86
N HIS A 165 25.11 17.92 6.53
CA HIS A 165 24.91 19.37 6.57
C HIS A 165 25.10 19.92 7.99
N ALA A 166 24.48 19.30 8.99
CA ALA A 166 24.54 19.74 10.38
C ALA A 166 25.92 19.56 11.03
N LYS A 167 26.67 18.53 10.66
CA LYS A 167 28.02 18.26 11.21
C LYS A 167 29.16 18.90 10.43
N GLY A 168 28.86 19.42 9.24
CA GLY A 168 29.86 19.84 8.26
C GLY A 168 30.46 18.62 7.57
N PHE A 169 30.66 18.72 6.25
CA PHE A 169 31.35 17.69 5.50
C PHE A 169 32.81 17.64 5.95
N GLN A 170 33.25 16.50 6.49
CA GLN A 170 34.64 16.26 6.87
C GLN A 170 35.20 15.18 5.96
N GLU A 171 36.37 15.40 5.35
CA GLU A 171 37.01 14.44 4.44
C GLU A 171 37.24 13.06 5.06
N LYS A 172 37.29 12.96 6.40
CA LYS A 172 37.48 11.71 7.14
C LYS A 172 36.20 10.92 7.38
N VAL A 173 35.02 11.46 7.07
CA VAL A 173 33.73 10.77 7.22
C VAL A 173 33.46 9.95 5.96
N ASN A 174 33.67 8.64 6.06
CA ASN A 174 33.38 7.69 4.97
C ASN A 174 32.02 6.99 5.19
N SER A 175 31.61 6.18 4.20
CA SER A 175 30.32 5.47 4.22
C SER A 175 30.16 4.50 5.40
N LEU A 176 31.25 3.88 5.88
CA LEU A 176 31.20 2.97 7.03
C LEU A 176 30.90 3.72 8.33
N VAL A 177 31.56 4.86 8.53
CA VAL A 177 31.30 5.72 9.71
C VAL A 177 29.85 6.22 9.69
N LEU A 178 29.36 6.67 8.53
CA LEU A 178 27.98 7.13 8.39
C LEU A 178 26.95 6.03 8.65
N ARG A 179 27.20 4.83 8.12
CA ARG A 179 26.39 3.65 8.42
C ARG A 179 26.38 3.36 9.92
N ASP A 180 27.55 3.30 10.55
CA ASP A 180 27.67 2.95 11.96
C ASP A 180 26.91 3.95 12.85
N ILE A 181 26.95 5.25 12.52
CA ILE A 181 26.14 6.28 13.19
C ILE A 181 24.64 5.99 13.05
N LEU A 182 24.17 5.68 11.84
CA LEU A 182 22.75 5.40 11.61
C LEU A 182 22.29 4.17 12.40
N ILE A 183 23.01 3.04 12.31
CA ILE A 183 22.58 1.79 12.94
C ILE A 183 22.67 1.83 14.47
N THR A 184 23.65 2.54 15.03
CA THR A 184 23.82 2.64 16.50
C THR A 184 22.88 3.65 17.16
N THR A 185 22.21 4.48 16.36
CA THR A 185 21.21 5.46 16.82
C THR A 185 19.80 5.13 16.37
N ALA A 186 19.62 4.03 15.63
CA ALA A 186 18.32 3.55 15.17
C ALA A 186 17.43 3.12 16.36
N THR A 187 16.13 3.28 16.19
CA THR A 187 15.13 2.78 17.14
C THR A 187 14.67 1.39 16.70
N PRO A 188 14.73 0.36 17.57
CA PRO A 188 14.27 -0.97 17.22
C PRO A 188 12.75 -0.97 17.01
N VAL A 189 12.30 -1.72 16.01
CA VAL A 189 10.87 -1.87 15.68
C VAL A 189 10.32 -3.20 16.23
N PHE A 190 8.99 -3.29 16.34
CA PHE A 190 8.32 -4.53 16.71
C PHE A 190 8.35 -5.55 15.56
N PHE A 191 8.42 -6.83 15.92
CA PHE A 191 8.53 -7.93 14.98
C PHE A 191 7.25 -8.14 14.15
N ASN A 192 7.43 -8.31 12.85
CA ASN A 192 6.40 -8.72 11.90
C ASN A 192 6.98 -9.80 10.98
N ASP A 193 6.36 -10.96 10.92
CA ASP A 193 6.82 -12.10 10.09
C ASP A 193 6.23 -12.12 8.68
N GLY A 194 5.59 -11.03 8.27
CA GLY A 194 4.82 -10.93 7.04
C GLY A 194 3.32 -11.24 7.20
N TRP A 195 2.89 -11.80 8.34
CA TRP A 195 1.52 -12.26 8.56
C TRP A 195 0.98 -11.85 9.92
N ILE A 196 1.82 -11.93 10.95
CA ILE A 196 1.49 -11.71 12.35
C ILE A 196 2.36 -10.57 12.89
N ASN A 197 1.71 -9.70 13.65
CA ASN A 197 2.34 -8.65 14.43
C ASN A 197 2.61 -9.16 15.84
N TYR A 198 3.87 -9.16 16.25
CA TYR A 198 4.28 -9.58 17.58
C TYR A 198 4.58 -8.35 18.45
N SER A 199 4.54 -8.54 19.76
CA SER A 199 4.90 -7.52 20.75
C SER A 199 6.40 -7.52 21.10
N ASP A 200 7.15 -8.50 20.60
CA ASP A 200 8.60 -8.59 20.76
C ASP A 200 9.33 -7.70 19.75
N LEU A 201 10.57 -7.32 20.05
CA LEU A 201 11.42 -6.58 19.11
C LEU A 201 11.79 -7.47 17.93
N ALA A 202 11.87 -6.84 16.75
CA ALA A 202 12.29 -7.52 15.53
C ALA A 202 13.75 -8.02 15.65
N PRO A 203 14.11 -9.17 15.04
CA PRO A 203 15.49 -9.62 14.99
C PRO A 203 16.39 -8.59 14.30
N VAL A 204 17.71 -8.65 14.50
CA VAL A 204 18.65 -7.70 13.85
C VAL A 204 18.50 -7.65 12.33
N ALA A 205 18.19 -8.77 11.68
CA ALA A 205 17.92 -8.83 10.24
C ALA A 205 16.58 -8.16 9.83
N GLN A 206 15.87 -7.58 10.78
CA GLN A 206 14.57 -6.94 10.64
C GLN A 206 14.53 -5.53 11.29
N GLN A 207 15.70 -4.98 11.62
CA GLN A 207 15.83 -3.63 12.20
C GLN A 207 16.33 -2.61 11.18
#